data_AF-A0A5N6JYV7-F1
#
_entry.id   AF-A0A5N6JYV7-F1
#
_cell.length_a   1.000
_cell.length_b   1.000
_cell.length_c   1.000
_cell.angle_alpha   90.00
_cell.angle_beta   90.00
_cell.angle_gamma   90.00
#
_symmetry.space_group_name_H-M   'P 1'
#
loop_
_entity.id
_entity.type
_entity.pdbx_description
1 polymer ?
#
loop_
_entity_poly.entity_id
_entity_poly.type
_entity_poly.pdbx_seq_one_letter_code
_entity_poly.pdbx_strand_id
1 'polypeptide(L)'
;MPDYPGLGLPLRHLPQHGDKQYPVGAHGGCWGAESNMLPVREPAMMNIMDKLMDKEEWHRKIFDEAIVSKWREEALAIPDENFCKLAIRDKLQFWNYRDQVTLRDDGIPDNLELLAGVVSEGSFDYCVKELRSKAKYYEETSIIPTLDACASIPKSDNLVSTDLHNSLRNAFDMLKADQSSKQDWDPNSNEMVQDLVNPSMFPLVYGTTRVLKDELVGVDDAIEKWAGKGNRRAVSENVAKEFWSDTYQWLPTNVAFQDDGRVKFTSYISNLHPTKFPEIYRTIEKLIETSIPLWDQCIAFTAGYDKKYGAGRVTSRFPWPDNPDDENEENWIPSVPLRYKKVANKEVNQAKKGDGQKHENRDEDDINIEGIEDEEHYNEAESYHVWEQSRRPAIPELSFQDIEYAQEPEKCLSEKFRDSGLQVIVKMASIELTPENPEFPIGSWHIEGQNE
;
A
#
# COMPACT_ATOMS: atom_id res chain seq x y z
N MET A 1 -10.70 -3.53 -34.02
CA MET A 1 -10.84 -3.90 -32.59
C MET A 1 -10.71 -2.63 -31.76
N PRO A 2 -11.41 -2.55 -30.61
CA PRO A 2 -11.13 -1.50 -29.62
C PRO A 2 -9.67 -1.56 -29.19
N ASP A 3 -9.08 -0.40 -28.96
CA ASP A 3 -7.68 -0.25 -28.54
C ASP A 3 -7.58 -0.41 -27.02
N TYR A 4 -7.84 -1.63 -26.53
CA TYR A 4 -7.84 -1.91 -25.11
C TYR A 4 -6.48 -1.58 -24.47
N PRO A 5 -6.45 -1.05 -23.24
CA PRO A 5 -5.21 -0.66 -22.59
C PRO A 5 -4.22 -1.82 -22.51
N GLY A 6 -3.02 -1.64 -23.07
CA GLY A 6 -1.96 -2.66 -23.05
C GLY A 6 -2.05 -3.74 -24.13
N LEU A 7 -3.17 -3.83 -24.88
CA LEU A 7 -3.35 -4.88 -25.88
C LEU A 7 -2.40 -4.68 -27.07
N GLY A 8 -1.69 -5.76 -27.46
CA GLY A 8 -0.77 -5.73 -28.59
C GLY A 8 0.60 -5.10 -28.30
N LEU A 9 0.80 -4.59 -27.09
CA LEU A 9 2.08 -4.06 -26.64
C LEU A 9 3.00 -5.18 -26.11
N PRO A 10 4.34 -5.06 -26.27
CA PRO A 10 5.28 -5.95 -25.61
C PRO A 10 5.14 -5.92 -24.08
N LEU A 11 5.46 -7.01 -23.39
CA LEU A 11 5.37 -7.07 -21.92
C LEU A 11 6.25 -6.02 -21.21
N ARG A 12 7.41 -5.70 -21.78
CA ARG A 12 8.32 -4.66 -21.29
C ARG A 12 8.06 -3.30 -21.95
N HIS A 13 6.86 -3.10 -22.50
CA HIS A 13 6.52 -1.82 -23.10
C HIS A 13 6.57 -0.73 -22.03
N LEU A 14 7.51 0.18 -22.21
CA LEU A 14 7.62 1.41 -21.46
C LEU A 14 7.17 2.54 -22.41
N PRO A 15 6.08 3.26 -22.07
CA PRO A 15 5.71 4.50 -22.73
C PRO A 15 6.89 5.47 -22.78
N GLN A 16 6.95 6.30 -23.82
CA GLN A 16 8.06 7.22 -24.00
C GLN A 16 8.02 8.34 -22.95
N HIS A 17 9.14 9.03 -22.75
CA HIS A 17 9.27 10.10 -21.77
C HIS A 17 8.14 11.15 -21.91
N GLY A 18 7.29 11.26 -20.88
CA GLY A 18 6.21 12.25 -20.79
C GLY A 18 4.81 11.69 -20.96
N ASP A 19 4.66 10.45 -21.42
CA ASP A 19 3.35 9.80 -21.53
C ASP A 19 2.79 9.44 -20.14
N LYS A 20 1.49 9.61 -19.97
CA LYS A 20 0.77 9.22 -18.74
C LYS A 20 0.59 7.71 -18.71
N GLN A 21 1.07 7.03 -17.67
CA GLN A 21 0.96 5.57 -17.57
C GLN A 21 0.54 5.08 -16.20
N TYR A 22 -0.11 3.91 -16.15
CA TYR A 22 -0.35 3.20 -14.90
C TYR A 22 0.85 2.31 -14.61
N PRO A 23 1.52 2.48 -13.46
CA PRO A 23 2.72 1.70 -13.16
C PRO A 23 2.43 0.21 -13.04
N VAL A 24 3.36 -0.62 -13.52
CA VAL A 24 3.30 -2.08 -13.45
C VAL A 24 4.45 -2.58 -12.59
N GLY A 25 4.14 -3.24 -11.48
CA GLY A 25 5.13 -3.80 -10.54
C GLY A 25 5.93 -4.99 -11.07
N ALA A 26 5.58 -5.53 -12.24
CA ALA A 26 6.22 -6.72 -12.82
C ALA A 26 7.60 -6.46 -13.44
N HIS A 27 8.03 -5.20 -13.60
CA HIS A 27 9.38 -4.89 -14.05
C HIS A 27 9.97 -3.66 -13.35
N GLY A 28 11.21 -3.78 -12.84
CA GLY A 28 11.89 -2.70 -12.10
C GLY A 28 12.15 -1.43 -12.92
N GLY A 29 12.02 -1.48 -14.24
CA GLY A 29 12.11 -0.30 -15.10
C GLY A 29 10.82 0.53 -15.20
N CYS A 30 9.73 0.17 -14.51
CA CYS A 30 8.46 0.88 -14.61
C CYS A 30 8.44 2.09 -13.68
N TRP A 31 8.15 3.25 -14.25
CA TRP A 31 8.24 4.49 -13.50
C TRP A 31 7.04 4.67 -12.60
N GLY A 32 7.29 4.88 -11.32
CA GLY A 32 6.24 4.97 -10.30
C GLY A 32 5.78 3.63 -9.76
N ALA A 33 6.35 2.50 -10.21
CA ALA A 33 6.10 1.18 -9.61
C ALA A 33 6.82 1.01 -8.25
N GLU A 34 7.75 1.91 -7.95
CA GLU A 34 8.41 1.99 -6.65
C GLU A 34 7.55 2.79 -5.65
N SER A 35 7.44 2.25 -4.44
CA SER A 35 6.92 2.95 -3.28
C SER A 35 7.97 3.90 -2.73
N ASN A 36 7.55 5.07 -2.25
CA ASN A 36 8.46 5.90 -1.44
C ASN A 36 8.76 5.16 -0.13
N MET A 37 9.97 5.37 0.40
CA MET A 37 10.27 4.98 1.77
C MET A 37 9.40 5.81 2.71
N LEU A 38 8.76 5.16 3.68
CA LEU A 38 7.93 5.82 4.69
C LEU A 38 8.66 5.78 6.04
N PRO A 39 8.78 6.90 6.78
CA PRO A 39 9.34 6.87 8.12
C PRO A 39 8.40 6.14 9.08
N VAL A 40 8.91 5.51 10.14
CA VAL A 40 8.14 4.68 11.10
C VAL A 40 6.89 5.38 11.66
N ARG A 41 6.94 6.70 11.85
CA ARG A 41 5.78 7.50 12.32
C ARG A 41 4.61 7.45 11.34
N GLU A 42 4.84 7.38 10.03
CA GLU A 42 3.77 7.38 9.04
C GLU A 42 2.86 6.14 9.07
N PRO A 43 3.36 4.88 9.03
CA PRO A 43 2.52 3.71 9.20
C PRO A 43 1.87 3.66 10.59
N ALA A 44 2.49 4.22 11.64
CA ALA A 44 1.87 4.38 12.95
C ALA A 44 0.61 5.28 12.88
N MET A 45 0.75 6.45 12.26
CA MET A 45 -0.36 7.38 12.01
C MET A 45 -1.46 6.72 11.17
N MET A 46 -1.10 6.02 10.09
CA MET A 46 -2.06 5.29 9.25
C MET A 46 -2.80 4.21 10.03
N ASN A 47 -2.11 3.45 10.90
CA ASN A 47 -2.75 2.44 11.74
C ASN A 47 -3.74 3.03 12.74
N ILE A 48 -3.41 4.17 13.35
CA ILE A 48 -4.33 4.88 14.24
C ILE A 48 -5.55 5.32 13.43
N MET A 49 -5.35 5.98 12.29
CA MET A 49 -6.45 6.46 11.45
C MET A 49 -7.36 5.30 10.99
N ASP A 50 -6.79 4.18 10.55
CA ASP A 50 -7.56 3.01 10.12
C ASP A 50 -8.42 2.44 11.25
N LYS A 51 -7.85 2.26 12.45
CA LYS A 51 -8.60 1.82 13.65
C LYS A 51 -9.70 2.79 14.06
N LEU A 52 -9.50 4.10 13.88
CA LEU A 52 -10.52 5.11 14.17
C LEU A 52 -11.64 5.07 13.13
N MET A 53 -11.30 4.87 11.84
CA MET A 53 -12.29 4.74 10.75
C MET A 53 -13.10 3.45 10.81
N ASP A 54 -12.64 2.43 11.55
CA ASP A 54 -13.41 1.21 11.82
C ASP A 54 -14.45 1.38 12.95
N LYS A 55 -14.38 2.48 13.72
CA LYS A 55 -15.38 2.74 14.77
C LYS A 55 -16.70 3.16 14.12
N GLU A 56 -17.81 2.66 14.67
CA GLU A 56 -19.16 3.05 14.25
C GLU A 56 -19.33 4.57 14.33
N GLU A 57 -19.91 5.18 13.30
CA GLU A 57 -20.11 6.64 13.18
C GLU A 57 -18.84 7.49 13.34
N TRP A 58 -17.64 6.95 13.05
CA TRP A 58 -16.38 7.71 13.17
C TRP A 58 -16.42 9.06 12.46
N HIS A 59 -17.05 9.12 11.27
CA HIS A 59 -17.15 10.29 10.41
C HIS A 59 -17.92 11.44 11.08
N ARG A 60 -18.82 11.15 12.05
CA ARG A 60 -19.48 12.16 12.88
C ARG A 60 -18.67 12.45 14.15
N LYS A 61 -18.18 11.39 14.80
CA LYS A 61 -17.48 11.45 16.08
C LYS A 61 -16.15 12.20 16.01
N ILE A 62 -15.49 12.27 14.84
CA ILE A 62 -14.25 13.03 14.64
C ILE A 62 -14.40 14.56 14.81
N PHE A 63 -15.63 15.06 14.81
CA PHE A 63 -15.94 16.47 15.06
C PHE A 63 -16.32 16.76 16.53
N ASP A 64 -16.45 15.74 17.38
CA ASP A 64 -16.67 15.90 18.81
C ASP A 64 -15.33 15.93 19.55
N GLU A 65 -14.93 17.11 20.03
CA GLU A 65 -13.66 17.31 20.72
C GLU A 65 -13.53 16.45 21.99
N ALA A 66 -14.62 16.15 22.70
CA ALA A 66 -14.56 15.31 23.90
C ALA A 66 -14.29 13.83 23.54
N ILE A 67 -14.77 13.37 22.38
CA ILE A 67 -14.45 12.04 21.86
C ILE A 67 -13.01 12.02 21.33
N VAL A 68 -12.62 13.03 20.57
CA VAL A 68 -11.25 13.16 20.03
C VAL A 68 -10.21 13.20 21.16
N SER A 69 -10.49 13.88 22.28
CA SER A 69 -9.62 13.86 23.46
C SER A 69 -9.42 12.45 24.02
N LYS A 70 -10.48 11.62 24.10
CA LYS A 70 -10.35 10.23 24.55
C LYS A 70 -9.56 9.38 23.56
N TRP A 71 -9.82 9.54 22.25
CA TRP A 71 -9.05 8.83 21.22
C TRP A 71 -7.58 9.22 21.22
N ARG A 72 -7.26 10.48 21.58
CA ARG A 72 -5.87 10.93 21.77
C ARG A 72 -5.22 10.19 22.93
N GLU A 73 -5.88 10.12 24.08
CA GLU A 73 -5.38 9.36 25.24
C GLU A 73 -5.15 7.89 24.89
N GLU A 74 -6.10 7.25 24.20
CA GLU A 74 -5.98 5.87 23.71
C GLU A 74 -4.77 5.70 22.77
N ALA A 75 -4.59 6.62 21.82
CA ALA A 75 -3.51 6.54 20.82
C ALA A 75 -2.12 6.77 21.44
N LEU A 76 -2.00 7.74 22.36
CA LEU A 76 -0.75 8.04 23.06
C LEU A 76 -0.37 6.98 24.11
N ALA A 77 -1.33 6.18 24.57
CA ALA A 77 -1.08 5.06 25.46
C ALA A 77 -0.50 3.82 24.74
N ILE A 78 -0.50 3.80 23.40
CA ILE A 78 0.07 2.69 22.62
C ILE A 78 1.61 2.77 22.72
N PRO A 79 2.30 1.70 23.17
CA PRO A 79 3.76 1.68 23.23
C PRO A 79 4.40 1.87 21.85
N ASP A 80 5.45 2.71 21.78
CA ASP A 80 6.20 2.96 20.55
C ASP A 80 6.76 1.68 19.90
N GLU A 81 7.13 0.69 20.71
CA GLU A 81 7.58 -0.63 20.26
C GLU A 81 6.54 -1.31 19.35
N ASN A 82 5.24 -1.12 19.59
CA ASN A 82 4.19 -1.69 18.76
C ASN A 82 4.16 -1.05 17.37
N PHE A 83 4.41 0.26 17.29
CA PHE A 83 4.49 0.97 16.01
C PHE A 83 5.76 0.61 15.24
N CYS A 84 6.88 0.45 15.94
CA CYS A 84 8.12 -0.09 15.38
C CYS A 84 7.90 -1.48 14.79
N LYS A 85 7.29 -2.39 15.56
CA LYS A 85 6.93 -3.73 15.09
C LYS A 85 6.04 -3.67 13.87
N LEU A 86 5.04 -2.80 13.82
CA LEU A 86 4.21 -2.61 12.63
C LEU A 86 5.03 -2.25 11.38
N ALA A 87 6.08 -1.44 11.54
CA ALA A 87 6.92 -1.03 10.42
C ALA A 87 7.86 -2.15 9.93
N ILE A 88 8.36 -3.03 10.82
CA ILE A 88 9.46 -3.97 10.54
C ILE A 88 9.05 -5.47 10.54
N ARG A 89 8.00 -5.84 11.27
CA ARG A 89 7.53 -7.23 11.40
C ARG A 89 7.12 -7.76 10.03
N ASP A 90 7.39 -9.04 9.79
CA ASP A 90 7.14 -9.73 8.51
C ASP A 90 7.93 -9.18 7.30
N LYS A 91 8.86 -8.22 7.49
CA LYS A 91 9.68 -7.62 6.43
C LYS A 91 11.17 -7.95 6.51
N LEU A 92 11.63 -8.58 7.60
CA LEU A 92 13.00 -9.07 7.72
C LEU A 92 13.15 -10.40 7.00
N GLN A 93 13.43 -10.30 5.71
CA GLN A 93 13.73 -11.43 4.84
C GLN A 93 15.25 -11.66 4.81
N PHE A 94 15.68 -12.88 5.08
CA PHE A 94 17.06 -13.29 4.78
C PHE A 94 17.06 -14.53 3.90
N TRP A 95 17.99 -14.53 2.95
CA TRP A 95 18.28 -15.70 2.13
C TRP A 95 19.16 -16.63 2.94
N ASN A 96 18.65 -17.81 3.25
CA ASN A 96 19.48 -18.83 3.88
C ASN A 96 20.43 -19.48 2.85
N TYR A 97 21.38 -20.28 3.31
CA TYR A 97 22.37 -20.97 2.45
C TYR A 97 21.77 -21.98 1.44
N ARG A 98 20.44 -22.13 1.42
CA ARG A 98 19.69 -22.95 0.46
C ARG A 98 18.83 -22.10 -0.50
N ASP A 99 19.11 -20.80 -0.59
CA ASP A 99 18.35 -19.83 -1.40
C ASP A 99 16.86 -19.76 -1.03
N GLN A 100 16.52 -20.09 0.22
CA GLN A 100 15.16 -19.94 0.72
C GLN A 100 15.04 -18.65 1.52
N VAL A 101 14.05 -17.85 1.19
CA VAL A 101 13.66 -16.67 1.97
C VAL A 101 13.08 -17.16 3.29
N THR A 102 13.71 -16.80 4.40
CA THR A 102 13.20 -17.04 5.74
C THR A 102 12.83 -15.71 6.37
N LEU A 103 11.63 -15.63 6.93
CA LEU A 103 11.17 -14.48 7.71
C LEU A 103 11.66 -14.62 9.15
N ARG A 104 12.24 -13.54 9.70
CA ARG A 104 12.53 -13.45 11.14
C ARG A 104 11.56 -12.47 11.80
N ASP A 105 10.85 -12.96 12.79
CA ASP A 105 10.06 -12.14 13.72
C ASP A 105 10.90 -11.57 14.88
N ASP A 106 12.11 -12.11 15.08
CA ASP A 106 12.96 -11.90 16.25
C ASP A 106 14.12 -10.91 16.03
N GLY A 107 14.28 -10.39 14.80
CA GLY A 107 15.38 -9.51 14.41
C GLY A 107 15.16 -8.03 14.71
N ILE A 108 14.52 -7.68 15.84
CA ILE A 108 14.43 -6.28 16.25
C ILE A 108 15.86 -5.81 16.59
N PRO A 109 16.41 -4.79 15.91
CA PRO A 109 17.73 -4.29 16.24
C PRO A 109 17.78 -3.81 17.69
N ASP A 110 18.81 -4.20 18.46
CA ASP A 110 18.95 -3.86 19.89
C ASP A 110 18.92 -2.34 20.17
N ASN A 111 19.19 -1.50 19.14
CA ASN A 111 19.15 -0.04 19.22
C ASN A 111 17.75 0.58 19.02
N LEU A 112 16.70 -0.22 18.79
CA LEU A 112 15.33 0.28 18.62
C LEU A 112 14.66 0.68 19.94
N GLU A 113 15.20 0.24 21.09
CA GLU A 113 14.77 0.64 22.43
C GLU A 113 14.87 2.16 22.69
N LEU A 114 15.58 2.89 21.81
CA LEU A 114 15.76 4.33 21.87
C LEU A 114 14.69 5.13 21.12
N LEU A 115 13.82 4.47 20.34
CA LEU A 115 12.75 5.17 19.63
C LEU A 115 11.64 5.53 20.62
N ALA A 116 11.45 6.84 20.85
CA ALA A 116 10.43 7.36 21.75
C ALA A 116 9.66 8.51 21.08
N GLY A 117 8.36 8.59 21.32
CA GLY A 117 7.50 9.62 20.73
C GLY A 117 7.25 9.39 19.24
N VAL A 118 7.07 8.13 18.81
CA VAL A 118 6.69 7.82 17.43
C VAL A 118 5.39 8.53 17.10
N VAL A 119 4.42 8.51 18.03
CA VAL A 119 3.19 9.29 17.95
C VAL A 119 3.22 10.37 19.03
N SER A 120 3.35 11.63 18.61
CA SER A 120 3.23 12.83 19.46
C SER A 120 1.80 13.38 19.42
N GLU A 121 1.46 14.27 20.36
CA GLU A 121 0.20 15.04 20.31
C GLU A 121 0.03 15.77 18.97
N GLY A 122 1.11 16.36 18.44
CA GLY A 122 1.10 17.06 17.15
C GLY A 122 0.83 16.12 15.97
N SER A 123 1.43 14.92 15.97
CA SER A 123 1.13 13.90 14.95
C SER A 123 -0.31 13.39 15.04
N PHE A 124 -0.88 13.28 16.25
CA PHE A 124 -2.28 12.91 16.41
C PHE A 124 -3.22 14.02 15.94
N ASP A 125 -2.91 15.29 16.22
CA ASP A 125 -3.65 16.44 15.69
C ASP A 125 -3.65 16.45 14.16
N TYR A 126 -2.54 16.04 13.55
CA TYR A 126 -2.46 15.84 12.11
C TYR A 126 -3.44 14.75 11.65
N CYS A 127 -3.44 13.58 12.31
CA CYS A 127 -4.39 12.50 12.01
C CYS A 127 -5.85 12.98 12.12
N VAL A 128 -6.18 13.79 13.14
CA VAL A 128 -7.54 14.33 13.31
C VAL A 128 -7.92 15.25 12.14
N LYS A 129 -7.02 16.13 11.72
CA LYS A 129 -7.27 17.01 10.56
C LYS A 129 -7.50 16.21 9.28
N GLU A 130 -6.66 15.20 9.03
CA GLU A 130 -6.81 14.33 7.88
C GLU A 130 -8.10 13.50 7.92
N LEU A 131 -8.45 12.93 9.08
CA LEU A 131 -9.69 12.19 9.28
C LEU A 131 -10.93 13.07 9.06
N ARG A 132 -10.89 14.36 9.40
CA ARG A 132 -11.99 15.29 9.11
C ARG A 132 -12.16 15.51 7.60
N SER A 133 -11.08 15.53 6.83
CA SER A 133 -11.16 15.60 5.36
C SER A 133 -11.71 14.30 4.78
N LYS A 134 -11.21 13.15 5.25
CA LYS A 134 -11.75 11.83 4.87
C LYS A 134 -13.23 11.66 5.25
N ALA A 135 -13.67 12.22 6.38
CA ALA A 135 -15.06 12.14 6.83
C ALA A 135 -16.00 12.88 5.86
N LYS A 136 -15.62 14.07 5.38
CA LYS A 136 -16.39 14.80 4.36
C LYS A 136 -16.51 13.98 3.07
N TYR A 137 -15.39 13.44 2.61
CA TYR A 137 -15.38 12.59 1.42
C TYR A 137 -16.23 11.33 1.58
N TYR A 138 -16.18 10.69 2.75
CA TYR A 138 -17.01 9.54 3.08
C TYR A 138 -18.51 9.89 3.12
N GLU A 139 -18.89 11.05 3.65
CA GLU A 139 -20.30 11.48 3.65
C GLU A 139 -20.87 11.63 2.23
N GLU A 140 -20.04 12.06 1.28
CA GLU A 140 -20.43 12.25 -0.13
C GLU A 140 -20.41 10.95 -0.93
N THR A 141 -19.46 10.06 -0.67
CA THR A 141 -19.16 8.91 -1.54
C THR A 141 -19.39 7.54 -0.92
N SER A 142 -19.51 7.47 0.42
CA SER A 142 -19.42 6.25 1.21
C SER A 142 -18.09 5.48 1.06
N ILE A 143 -17.02 6.13 0.59
CA ILE A 143 -15.69 5.53 0.40
C ILE A 143 -14.73 6.01 1.48
N ILE A 144 -13.94 5.09 2.01
CA ILE A 144 -12.88 5.35 2.99
C ILE A 144 -11.53 5.01 2.36
N PRO A 145 -10.71 6.00 1.96
CA PRO A 145 -9.32 5.75 1.57
C PRO A 145 -8.51 5.39 2.82
N THR A 146 -8.08 4.13 2.95
CA THR A 146 -7.20 3.67 4.05
C THR A 146 -5.80 3.31 3.56
N LEU A 147 -4.86 3.15 4.50
CA LEU A 147 -3.42 2.95 4.24
C LEU A 147 -2.85 3.97 3.23
N ASP A 148 -3.40 5.18 3.29
CA ASP A 148 -3.26 6.25 2.31
C ASP A 148 -1.89 6.95 2.48
N ALA A 149 -0.92 6.59 1.64
CA ALA A 149 0.42 7.21 1.60
C ALA A 149 0.85 7.49 0.16
N CYS A 150 1.76 6.71 -0.41
CA CYS A 150 2.08 6.77 -1.85
C CYS A 150 1.14 5.93 -2.72
N ALA A 151 0.27 5.14 -2.08
CA ALA A 151 -0.85 4.42 -2.65
C ALA A 151 -1.97 4.42 -1.59
N SER A 152 -3.21 4.15 -1.99
CA SER A 152 -4.35 4.04 -1.07
C SER A 152 -5.12 2.74 -1.33
N ILE A 153 -5.71 2.19 -0.27
CA ILE A 153 -6.63 1.06 -0.34
C ILE A 153 -8.00 1.56 0.09
N PRO A 154 -8.93 1.78 -0.84
CA PRO A 154 -10.26 2.27 -0.51
C PRO A 154 -11.16 1.12 -0.08
N LYS A 155 -11.98 1.38 0.95
CA LYS A 155 -12.98 0.44 1.47
C LYS A 155 -14.35 1.10 1.61
N SER A 156 -15.40 0.30 1.53
CA SER A 156 -16.78 0.76 1.75
C SER A 156 -17.67 -0.40 2.19
N ASP A 157 -18.48 -0.15 3.23
CA ASP A 157 -19.51 -1.10 3.68
C ASP A 157 -20.88 -0.85 3.02
N ASN A 158 -21.04 0.25 2.28
CA ASN A 158 -22.34 0.73 1.81
C ASN A 158 -22.49 0.74 0.28
N LEU A 159 -21.39 0.67 -0.48
CA LEU A 159 -21.46 0.72 -1.94
C LEU A 159 -22.18 -0.49 -2.56
N VAL A 160 -21.94 -1.69 -2.01
CA VAL A 160 -22.66 -2.89 -2.44
C VAL A 160 -24.05 -2.90 -1.80
N SER A 161 -25.06 -2.50 -2.56
CA SER A 161 -26.46 -2.55 -2.10
C SER A 161 -26.90 -3.96 -1.68
N THR A 162 -27.87 -4.05 -0.78
CA THR A 162 -28.46 -5.34 -0.35
C THR A 162 -28.97 -6.17 -1.54
N ASP A 163 -29.55 -5.52 -2.55
CA ASP A 163 -30.04 -6.20 -3.75
C ASP A 163 -28.91 -6.78 -4.61
N LEU A 164 -27.81 -6.04 -4.77
CA LEU A 164 -26.61 -6.52 -5.47
C LEU A 164 -25.97 -7.67 -4.69
N HIS A 165 -25.82 -7.54 -3.38
CA HIS A 165 -25.33 -8.61 -2.52
C HIS A 165 -26.19 -9.88 -2.63
N ASN A 166 -27.52 -9.75 -2.65
CA ASN A 166 -28.44 -10.86 -2.84
C ASN A 166 -28.29 -11.52 -4.23
N SER A 167 -28.12 -10.71 -5.28
CA SER A 167 -27.89 -11.19 -6.63
C SER A 167 -26.55 -11.93 -6.76
N LEU A 168 -25.50 -11.45 -6.09
CA LEU A 168 -24.21 -12.14 -6.00
C LEU A 168 -24.37 -13.50 -5.32
N ARG A 169 -25.01 -13.57 -4.14
CA ARG A 169 -25.25 -14.86 -3.47
C ARG A 169 -26.02 -15.85 -4.35
N ASN A 170 -27.09 -15.39 -5.00
CA ASN A 170 -27.85 -16.22 -5.93
C ASN A 170 -27.01 -16.72 -7.12
N ALA A 171 -26.08 -15.91 -7.62
CA ALA A 171 -25.15 -16.32 -8.68
C ALA A 171 -24.23 -17.46 -8.21
N PHE A 172 -23.68 -17.36 -6.99
CA PHE A 172 -22.88 -18.44 -6.39
C PHE A 172 -23.70 -19.72 -6.21
N ASP A 173 -24.91 -19.62 -5.65
CA ASP A 173 -25.79 -20.78 -5.44
C ASP A 173 -26.16 -21.46 -6.77
N MET A 174 -26.44 -20.67 -7.81
CA MET A 174 -26.74 -21.19 -9.15
C MET A 174 -25.56 -21.95 -9.75
N LEU A 175 -24.34 -21.42 -9.64
CA LEU A 175 -23.14 -22.10 -10.14
C LEU A 175 -22.84 -23.38 -9.34
N LYS A 176 -22.94 -23.34 -8.01
CA LYS A 176 -22.79 -24.53 -7.17
C LYS A 176 -23.78 -25.63 -7.53
N ALA A 177 -25.05 -25.27 -7.72
CA ALA A 177 -26.09 -26.23 -8.11
C ALA A 177 -25.80 -26.85 -9.48
N ASP A 178 -25.40 -26.04 -10.46
CA ASP A 178 -25.06 -26.52 -11.80
C ASP A 178 -23.85 -27.46 -11.82
N GLN A 179 -22.86 -27.17 -10.98
CA GLN A 179 -21.60 -27.92 -10.88
C GLN A 179 -21.66 -29.06 -9.86
N SER A 180 -22.79 -29.28 -9.19
CA SER A 180 -22.96 -30.28 -8.13
C SER A 180 -22.58 -31.72 -8.53
N SER A 181 -22.73 -32.06 -9.81
CA SER A 181 -22.36 -33.38 -10.34
C SER A 181 -20.84 -33.56 -10.54
N LYS A 182 -20.09 -32.45 -10.62
CA LYS A 182 -18.64 -32.42 -10.81
C LYS A 182 -18.09 -31.12 -10.23
N GLN A 183 -17.92 -31.11 -8.92
CA GLN A 183 -17.31 -29.98 -8.21
C GLN A 183 -15.84 -29.88 -8.60
N ASP A 184 -15.38 -28.65 -8.86
CA ASP A 184 -13.97 -28.34 -9.08
C ASP A 184 -13.39 -27.76 -7.79
N TRP A 185 -12.52 -28.53 -7.15
CA TRP A 185 -11.86 -28.12 -5.92
C TRP A 185 -10.47 -27.61 -6.25
N ASP A 186 -10.14 -26.42 -5.73
CA ASP A 186 -8.83 -25.81 -5.91
C ASP A 186 -7.74 -26.79 -5.41
N PRO A 187 -6.69 -27.05 -6.20
CA PRO A 187 -5.64 -27.97 -5.82
C PRO A 187 -4.98 -27.57 -4.50
N ASN A 188 -4.74 -28.52 -3.62
CA ASN A 188 -4.13 -28.29 -2.29
C ASN A 188 -5.02 -27.54 -1.27
N SER A 189 -6.29 -27.25 -1.61
CA SER A 189 -7.23 -26.63 -0.66
C SER A 189 -7.89 -27.62 0.32
N ASN A 190 -7.57 -28.93 0.24
CA ASN A 190 -8.23 -29.99 1.02
C ASN A 190 -9.77 -29.97 0.88
N GLU A 191 -10.25 -29.73 -0.35
CA GLU A 191 -11.69 -29.60 -0.65
C GLU A 191 -12.38 -28.48 0.14
N MET A 192 -11.66 -27.40 0.47
CA MET A 192 -12.21 -26.22 1.14
C MET A 192 -12.52 -25.08 0.18
N VAL A 193 -11.87 -25.02 -0.99
CA VAL A 193 -12.09 -23.95 -1.97
C VAL A 193 -12.67 -24.54 -3.23
N GLN A 194 -13.94 -24.23 -3.50
CA GLN A 194 -14.61 -24.63 -4.74
C GLN A 194 -14.47 -23.51 -5.78
N ASP A 195 -13.86 -23.84 -6.90
CA ASP A 195 -13.75 -22.95 -8.06
C ASP A 195 -15.04 -22.97 -8.87
N LEU A 196 -15.76 -21.83 -8.92
CA LEU A 196 -17.01 -21.69 -9.66
C LEU A 196 -16.80 -21.05 -11.04
N VAL A 197 -15.94 -20.03 -11.09
CA VAL A 197 -15.41 -19.43 -12.31
C VAL A 197 -13.91 -19.26 -12.08
N ASN A 198 -13.10 -20.08 -12.75
CA ASN A 198 -11.65 -20.04 -12.62
C ASN A 198 -10.98 -19.69 -13.97
N PRO A 199 -10.22 -18.58 -14.06
CA PRO A 199 -9.51 -18.21 -15.29
C PRO A 199 -8.46 -19.24 -15.74
N SER A 200 -8.00 -20.13 -14.86
CA SER A 200 -7.08 -21.23 -15.14
C SER A 200 -7.70 -22.45 -15.81
N MET A 201 -9.04 -22.59 -15.85
CA MET A 201 -9.68 -23.76 -16.49
C MET A 201 -9.61 -23.73 -18.03
N PHE A 202 -9.70 -22.54 -18.62
CA PHE A 202 -9.64 -22.35 -20.08
C PHE A 202 -8.71 -21.20 -20.49
N PRO A 203 -7.42 -21.26 -20.11
CA PRO A 203 -6.45 -20.25 -20.47
C PRO A 203 -6.06 -20.38 -21.96
N LEU A 204 -5.42 -19.34 -22.48
CA LEU A 204 -4.64 -19.47 -23.70
C LEU A 204 -3.46 -20.40 -23.41
N VAL A 205 -3.33 -21.52 -24.11
CA VAL A 205 -2.14 -22.40 -24.07
C VAL A 205 -1.37 -22.21 -25.37
N TYR A 206 -0.14 -21.73 -25.27
CA TYR A 206 0.66 -21.44 -26.47
C TYR A 206 0.90 -22.69 -27.31
N GLY A 207 0.88 -22.54 -28.64
CA GLY A 207 1.00 -23.65 -29.59
C GLY A 207 -0.23 -24.58 -29.68
N THR A 208 -1.15 -24.52 -28.71
CA THR A 208 -2.34 -25.39 -28.64
C THR A 208 -3.62 -24.63 -28.96
N THR A 209 -3.90 -23.56 -28.22
CA THR A 209 -5.13 -22.77 -28.35
C THR A 209 -5.16 -22.04 -29.69
N ARG A 210 -6.34 -22.05 -30.34
CA ARG A 210 -6.59 -21.32 -31.59
C ARG A 210 -6.93 -19.87 -31.28
N VAL A 211 -6.38 -18.96 -32.09
CA VAL A 211 -6.56 -17.52 -31.92
C VAL A 211 -7.19 -16.93 -33.18
N LEU A 212 -8.10 -15.99 -32.99
CA LEU A 212 -8.65 -15.11 -34.03
C LEU A 212 -7.88 -13.79 -33.99
N LYS A 213 -7.29 -13.37 -35.11
CA LYS A 213 -6.44 -12.16 -35.16
C LYS A 213 -7.21 -10.88 -35.44
N ASP A 214 -8.27 -10.98 -36.24
CA ASP A 214 -8.96 -9.81 -36.79
C ASP A 214 -10.38 -9.66 -36.22
N GLU A 215 -10.90 -10.71 -35.57
CA GLU A 215 -12.28 -10.80 -35.10
C GLU A 215 -12.37 -10.59 -33.59
N LEU A 216 -13.40 -9.86 -33.16
CA LEU A 216 -13.75 -9.72 -31.74
C LEU A 216 -14.86 -10.72 -31.41
N VAL A 217 -14.60 -11.62 -30.47
CA VAL A 217 -15.58 -12.59 -29.99
C VAL A 217 -16.53 -11.89 -29.02
N GLY A 218 -17.82 -11.85 -29.36
CA GLY A 218 -18.87 -11.24 -28.55
C GLY A 218 -19.25 -12.08 -27.33
N VAL A 219 -20.30 -11.65 -26.61
CA VAL A 219 -20.86 -12.40 -25.48
C VAL A 219 -21.84 -13.48 -25.98
N ASP A 220 -22.94 -13.05 -26.62
CA ASP A 220 -24.05 -13.95 -26.97
C ASP A 220 -23.69 -14.91 -28.12
N ASP A 221 -22.83 -14.49 -29.05
CA ASP A 221 -22.43 -15.28 -30.21
C ASP A 221 -21.17 -16.12 -29.98
N ALA A 222 -20.56 -16.04 -28.79
CA ALA A 222 -19.28 -16.68 -28.46
C ALA A 222 -19.25 -18.17 -28.82
N ILE A 223 -20.31 -18.89 -28.44
CA ILE A 223 -20.38 -20.34 -28.59
C ILE A 223 -20.78 -20.71 -30.02
N GLU A 224 -21.95 -20.25 -30.47
CA GLU A 224 -22.53 -20.71 -31.74
C GLU A 224 -21.72 -20.29 -32.96
N LYS A 225 -21.10 -19.10 -32.91
CA LYS A 225 -20.41 -18.53 -34.07
C LYS A 225 -18.91 -18.73 -34.03
N TRP A 226 -18.28 -18.75 -32.85
CA TRP A 226 -16.81 -18.65 -32.75
C TRP A 226 -16.12 -19.89 -32.21
N ALA A 227 -16.82 -20.76 -31.47
CA ALA A 227 -16.22 -21.95 -30.88
C ALA A 227 -15.49 -22.82 -31.92
N GLY A 228 -14.24 -23.19 -31.61
CA GLY A 228 -13.40 -24.04 -32.45
C GLY A 228 -12.74 -23.37 -33.67
N LYS A 229 -13.02 -22.08 -33.94
CA LYS A 229 -12.41 -21.33 -35.05
C LYS A 229 -11.01 -20.80 -34.70
N GLY A 230 -10.31 -20.28 -35.72
CA GLY A 230 -9.00 -19.65 -35.57
C GLY A 230 -7.81 -20.58 -35.86
N ASN A 231 -6.62 -20.00 -35.77
CA ASN A 231 -5.36 -20.65 -36.09
C ASN A 231 -4.47 -20.77 -34.86
N ARG A 232 -3.63 -21.81 -34.80
CA ARG A 232 -2.65 -21.96 -33.72
C ARG A 232 -1.60 -20.87 -33.83
N ARG A 233 -1.29 -20.23 -32.71
CA ARG A 233 -0.21 -19.25 -32.61
C ARG A 233 0.99 -19.91 -31.92
N ALA A 234 2.16 -19.80 -32.55
CA ALA A 234 3.43 -20.17 -31.91
C ALA A 234 3.82 -19.10 -30.88
N VAL A 235 4.58 -19.51 -29.86
CA VAL A 235 5.18 -18.61 -28.86
C VAL A 235 6.04 -17.56 -29.57
N SER A 236 6.00 -16.29 -29.13
CA SER A 236 7.01 -15.30 -29.53
C SER A 236 7.68 -14.65 -28.32
N GLU A 237 9.01 -14.87 -28.28
CA GLU A 237 10.10 -14.09 -27.69
C GLU A 237 10.36 -14.07 -26.17
N ASN A 238 11.66 -13.87 -25.89
CA ASN A 238 12.43 -13.98 -24.66
C ASN A 238 11.93 -13.05 -23.55
N VAL A 239 10.96 -13.52 -22.77
CA VAL A 239 10.61 -12.94 -21.48
C VAL A 239 11.26 -13.79 -20.38
N ALA A 240 11.77 -13.12 -19.35
CA ALA A 240 12.36 -13.78 -18.19
C ALA A 240 11.29 -14.65 -17.51
N LYS A 241 11.64 -15.90 -17.17
CA LYS A 241 10.68 -16.94 -16.74
C LYS A 241 10.03 -16.64 -15.39
N GLU A 242 10.61 -15.73 -14.62
CA GLU A 242 10.25 -15.41 -13.24
C GLU A 242 8.97 -14.57 -13.15
N PHE A 243 8.56 -13.91 -14.23
CA PHE A 243 7.37 -13.02 -14.24
C PHE A 243 6.34 -13.40 -15.29
N TRP A 244 6.57 -14.50 -16.03
CA TRP A 244 5.79 -14.83 -17.21
C TRP A 244 5.79 -16.33 -17.50
N SER A 245 4.60 -16.87 -17.76
CA SER A 245 4.43 -18.22 -18.26
C SER A 245 4.69 -18.30 -19.76
N ASP A 246 5.67 -19.11 -20.17
CA ASP A 246 5.88 -19.48 -21.57
C ASP A 246 4.92 -20.59 -22.04
N THR A 247 4.04 -21.06 -21.16
CA THR A 247 3.11 -22.17 -21.41
C THR A 247 1.67 -21.70 -21.58
N TYR A 248 1.19 -20.77 -20.75
CA TYR A 248 -0.20 -20.32 -20.80
C TYR A 248 -0.39 -18.85 -20.37
N GLN A 249 -1.57 -18.30 -20.64
CA GLN A 249 -1.99 -16.97 -20.21
C GLN A 249 -3.48 -16.95 -19.87
N TRP A 250 -3.85 -16.32 -18.76
CA TRP A 250 -5.25 -16.01 -18.50
C TRP A 250 -5.81 -15.04 -19.55
N LEU A 251 -7.06 -15.28 -19.93
CA LEU A 251 -7.77 -14.47 -20.90
C LEU A 251 -8.69 -13.49 -20.15
N PRO A 252 -8.46 -12.18 -20.27
CA PRO A 252 -9.39 -11.21 -19.71
C PRO A 252 -10.69 -11.21 -20.51
N THR A 253 -11.75 -10.71 -19.88
CA THR A 253 -12.97 -10.31 -20.56
C THR A 253 -12.98 -8.80 -20.76
N ASN A 254 -13.57 -8.36 -21.86
CA ASN A 254 -13.64 -6.99 -22.28
C ASN A 254 -14.92 -6.32 -21.77
N VAL A 255 -14.78 -5.10 -21.26
CA VAL A 255 -15.86 -4.30 -20.68
C VAL A 255 -15.89 -2.95 -21.39
N ALA A 256 -17.05 -2.51 -21.86
CA ALA A 256 -17.24 -1.19 -22.44
C ALA A 256 -18.08 -0.30 -21.53
N PHE A 257 -17.70 0.98 -21.43
CA PHE A 257 -18.54 1.98 -20.78
C PHE A 257 -19.72 2.35 -21.68
N GLN A 258 -20.86 2.62 -21.07
CA GLN A 258 -22.08 3.04 -21.75
C GLN A 258 -22.29 4.54 -21.52
N ASP A 259 -23.07 5.19 -22.40
CA ASP A 259 -23.34 6.64 -22.33
C ASP A 259 -24.07 7.06 -21.02
N ASP A 260 -24.73 6.11 -20.36
CA ASP A 260 -25.44 6.32 -19.09
C ASP A 260 -24.59 6.01 -17.85
N GLY A 261 -23.29 5.78 -18.01
CA GLY A 261 -22.34 5.49 -16.94
C GLY A 261 -22.30 4.02 -16.50
N ARG A 262 -23.13 3.15 -17.09
CA ARG A 262 -23.08 1.70 -16.86
C ARG A 262 -21.93 1.05 -17.61
N VAL A 263 -21.72 -0.24 -17.33
CA VAL A 263 -20.76 -1.05 -18.07
C VAL A 263 -21.42 -2.27 -18.70
N LYS A 264 -20.84 -2.73 -19.81
CA LYS A 264 -21.30 -3.91 -20.55
C LYS A 264 -20.14 -4.82 -20.88
N PHE A 265 -20.30 -6.11 -20.65
CA PHE A 265 -19.39 -7.07 -21.25
C PHE A 265 -19.54 -7.06 -22.78
N THR A 266 -18.40 -7.03 -23.46
CA THR A 266 -18.31 -7.07 -24.92
C THR A 266 -17.66 -8.36 -25.42
N SER A 267 -17.09 -9.15 -24.50
CA SER A 267 -16.65 -10.52 -24.75
C SER A 267 -17.12 -11.45 -23.62
N TYR A 268 -17.13 -12.75 -23.87
CA TYR A 268 -17.46 -13.74 -22.85
C TYR A 268 -16.45 -13.75 -21.69
N ILE A 269 -16.92 -14.13 -20.50
CA ILE A 269 -16.10 -14.47 -19.33
C ILE A 269 -15.65 -15.91 -19.50
N SER A 270 -14.33 -16.16 -19.47
CA SER A 270 -13.78 -17.52 -19.53
C SER A 270 -14.39 -18.39 -18.42
N ASN A 271 -14.68 -19.66 -18.73
CA ASN A 271 -15.37 -20.60 -17.83
C ASN A 271 -16.85 -20.30 -17.51
N LEU A 272 -17.45 -19.18 -17.96
CA LEU A 272 -18.85 -18.86 -17.68
C LEU A 272 -19.72 -18.81 -18.95
N HIS A 273 -20.66 -19.75 -19.08
CA HIS A 273 -21.49 -19.88 -20.28
C HIS A 273 -22.49 -18.72 -20.44
N PRO A 274 -22.38 -17.88 -21.50
CA PRO A 274 -23.08 -16.60 -21.60
C PRO A 274 -24.61 -16.73 -21.71
N THR A 275 -25.11 -17.66 -22.51
CA THR A 275 -26.58 -17.84 -22.69
C THR A 275 -27.25 -18.67 -21.60
N LYS A 276 -26.46 -19.42 -20.81
CA LYS A 276 -26.95 -20.23 -19.68
C LYS A 276 -27.04 -19.40 -18.41
N PHE A 277 -26.10 -18.46 -18.24
CA PHE A 277 -25.98 -17.62 -17.05
C PHE A 277 -26.01 -16.10 -17.35
N PRO A 278 -26.96 -15.59 -18.15
CA PRO A 278 -26.98 -14.17 -18.54
C PRO A 278 -27.18 -13.23 -17.34
N GLU A 279 -27.90 -13.67 -16.29
CA GLU A 279 -28.09 -12.86 -15.08
C GLU A 279 -26.80 -12.76 -14.23
N ILE A 280 -25.90 -13.75 -14.30
CA ILE A 280 -24.59 -13.68 -13.62
C ILE A 280 -23.73 -12.61 -14.29
N TYR A 281 -23.70 -12.54 -15.62
CA TYR A 281 -23.02 -11.46 -16.35
C TYR A 281 -23.55 -10.09 -15.93
N ARG A 282 -24.88 -9.89 -15.91
CA ARG A 282 -25.49 -8.62 -15.46
C ARG A 282 -25.17 -8.28 -14.00
N THR A 283 -25.06 -9.28 -13.15
CA THR A 283 -24.70 -9.09 -11.73
C THR A 283 -23.25 -8.62 -11.60
N ILE A 284 -22.33 -9.21 -12.37
CA ILE A 284 -20.92 -8.82 -12.38
C ILE A 284 -20.74 -7.43 -13.02
N GLU A 285 -21.50 -7.09 -14.07
CA GLU A 285 -21.54 -5.71 -14.65
C GLU A 285 -21.84 -4.68 -13.56
N LYS A 286 -22.89 -4.89 -12.77
CA LYS A 286 -23.24 -4.01 -11.63
C LYS A 286 -22.17 -3.95 -10.55
N LEU A 287 -21.48 -5.07 -10.29
CA LEU A 287 -20.38 -5.09 -9.34
C LEU A 287 -19.19 -4.26 -9.84
N ILE A 288 -18.87 -4.35 -11.14
CA ILE A 288 -17.83 -3.52 -11.77
C ILE A 288 -18.23 -2.04 -11.71
N GLU A 289 -19.47 -1.68 -12.05
CA GLU A 289 -20.01 -0.33 -11.91
C GLU A 289 -19.81 0.22 -10.49
N THR A 290 -20.15 -0.59 -9.49
CA THR A 290 -19.99 -0.26 -8.06
C THR A 290 -18.51 -0.10 -7.66
N SER A 291 -17.60 -0.81 -8.35
CA SER A 291 -16.18 -0.84 -8.03
C SER A 291 -15.37 0.28 -8.68
N ILE A 292 -15.85 0.88 -9.79
CA ILE A 292 -15.10 1.92 -10.53
C ILE A 292 -14.66 3.10 -9.64
N PRO A 293 -15.51 3.69 -8.78
CA PRO A 293 -15.07 4.76 -7.88
C PRO A 293 -13.95 4.34 -6.91
N LEU A 294 -13.94 3.08 -6.47
CA LEU A 294 -12.85 2.54 -5.66
C LEU A 294 -11.56 2.39 -6.50
N TRP A 295 -11.68 1.95 -7.75
CA TRP A 295 -10.52 1.88 -8.66
C TRP A 295 -9.94 3.25 -8.97
N ASP A 296 -10.78 4.27 -9.18
CA ASP A 296 -10.35 5.67 -9.36
C ASP A 296 -9.57 6.19 -8.15
N GLN A 297 -9.88 5.68 -6.95
CA GLN A 297 -9.24 6.07 -5.70
C GLN A 297 -7.89 5.37 -5.49
N CYS A 298 -7.75 4.09 -5.85
CA CYS A 298 -6.52 3.33 -5.59
C CYS A 298 -5.50 3.36 -6.73
N ILE A 299 -5.93 3.62 -7.96
CA ILE A 299 -5.05 3.55 -9.13
C ILE A 299 -4.51 4.95 -9.45
N ALA A 300 -3.25 5.19 -9.10
CA ALA A 300 -2.50 6.38 -9.52
C ALA A 300 -1.76 6.15 -10.85
N PHE A 301 -1.62 7.21 -11.65
CA PHE A 301 -0.79 7.21 -12.87
C PHE A 301 0.41 8.13 -12.74
N THR A 302 1.45 7.89 -13.53
CA THR A 302 2.67 8.71 -13.55
C THR A 302 2.85 9.44 -14.87
N ALA A 303 3.52 10.59 -14.83
CA ALA A 303 4.00 11.30 -16.02
C ALA A 303 5.45 11.75 -15.81
N GLY A 304 6.41 10.88 -16.12
CA GLY A 304 7.83 11.11 -15.82
C GLY A 304 8.26 10.59 -14.45
N TYR A 305 9.45 10.99 -14.00
CA TYR A 305 10.22 10.33 -12.91
C TYR A 305 9.61 10.60 -11.53
N ASP A 306 9.01 11.76 -11.38
CA ASP A 306 8.69 12.39 -10.10
C ASP A 306 7.21 12.75 -9.95
N LYS A 307 6.42 12.65 -11.02
CA LYS A 307 5.02 13.10 -11.03
C LYS A 307 4.06 11.92 -10.97
N LYS A 308 3.46 11.73 -9.80
CA LYS A 308 2.33 10.83 -9.55
C LYS A 308 1.04 11.64 -9.50
N TYR A 309 -0.02 11.11 -10.10
CA TYR A 309 -1.36 11.71 -10.12
C TYR A 309 -2.37 10.66 -9.71
N GLY A 310 -3.25 11.03 -8.79
CA GLY A 310 -4.30 10.16 -8.27
C GLY A 310 -5.11 10.92 -7.22
N ALA A 311 -6.22 10.33 -6.82
CA ALA A 311 -7.03 10.84 -5.72
C ALA A 311 -6.37 10.55 -4.37
N GLY A 312 -6.48 11.46 -3.41
CA GLY A 312 -5.88 11.31 -2.09
C GLY A 312 -4.36 11.54 -2.11
N ARG A 313 -3.62 10.80 -1.29
CA ARG A 313 -2.16 10.95 -1.21
C ARG A 313 -1.45 10.12 -2.28
N VAL A 314 -0.42 10.73 -2.86
CA VAL A 314 0.50 10.10 -3.81
C VAL A 314 1.96 10.18 -3.38
N THR A 315 2.22 10.79 -2.22
CA THR A 315 3.54 10.96 -1.60
C THR A 315 3.46 10.76 -0.08
N SER A 316 4.62 10.55 0.54
CA SER A 316 4.73 10.49 2.02
C SER A 316 4.23 11.79 2.65
N ARG A 317 3.67 11.69 3.87
CA ARG A 317 3.37 12.82 4.75
C ARG A 317 4.63 13.59 5.17
N PHE A 318 5.78 12.93 5.17
CA PHE A 318 7.04 13.47 5.67
C PHE A 318 7.97 13.81 4.50
N PRO A 319 8.52 15.03 4.46
CA PRO A 319 9.59 15.33 3.53
C PRO A 319 10.86 14.57 3.92
N TRP A 320 11.73 14.35 2.94
CA TRP A 320 13.09 13.89 3.22
C TRP A 320 13.86 14.95 4.01
N PRO A 321 14.72 14.56 4.97
CA PRO A 321 15.62 15.51 5.63
C PRO A 321 16.53 16.18 4.60
N ASP A 322 16.79 17.49 4.78
CA ASP A 322 17.69 18.25 3.89
C ASP A 322 19.13 17.70 3.93
N ASN A 323 19.57 17.24 5.11
CA ASN A 323 20.84 16.56 5.31
C ASN A 323 20.62 15.30 6.17
N PRO A 324 20.43 14.12 5.55
CA PRO A 324 20.13 12.87 6.24
C PRO A 324 21.37 12.17 6.82
N ASP A 325 22.53 12.83 6.85
CA ASP A 325 23.76 12.27 7.40
C ASP A 325 23.61 11.99 8.91
N ASP A 326 24.10 10.84 9.37
CA ASP A 326 24.09 10.47 10.80
C ASP A 326 25.03 11.37 11.62
N GLU A 327 26.00 12.03 10.99
CA GLU A 327 26.86 13.05 11.60
C GLU A 327 26.17 14.42 11.70
N ASN A 328 25.00 14.60 11.09
CA ASN A 328 24.21 15.81 11.28
C ASN A 328 23.54 15.80 12.66
N GLU A 329 24.16 16.53 13.58
CA GLU A 329 23.71 16.76 14.96
C GLU A 329 22.24 17.18 15.09
N GLU A 330 21.69 17.92 14.13
CA GLU A 330 20.29 18.39 14.17
C GLU A 330 19.27 17.26 13.99
N ASN A 331 19.69 16.12 13.42
CA ASN A 331 18.86 14.93 13.26
C ASN A 331 18.68 14.15 14.58
N TRP A 332 19.31 14.58 15.67
CA TRP A 332 19.40 13.80 16.91
C TRP A 332 18.99 14.59 18.16
N ILE A 333 18.50 13.87 19.18
CA ILE A 333 18.15 14.39 20.50
C ILE A 333 18.94 13.60 21.56
N PRO A 334 19.75 14.30 22.40
CA PRO A 334 20.11 15.71 22.27
C PRO A 334 20.97 15.94 21.02
N SER A 335 20.89 17.13 20.43
CA SER A 335 21.66 17.44 19.21
C SER A 335 23.18 17.42 19.41
N VAL A 336 23.64 17.62 20.65
CA VAL A 336 25.08 17.61 21.00
C VAL A 336 25.33 16.83 22.29
N PRO A 337 26.52 16.20 22.44
CA PRO A 337 26.96 15.69 23.73
C PRO A 337 26.95 16.80 24.79
N LEU A 338 26.42 16.52 25.99
CA LEU A 338 26.20 17.49 27.09
C LEU A 338 27.44 18.32 27.47
N ARG A 339 28.65 17.87 27.13
CA ARG A 339 29.92 18.56 27.45
C ARG A 339 30.32 19.62 26.41
N TYR A 340 29.94 19.51 25.13
CA TYR A 340 30.18 20.58 24.13
C TYR A 340 29.41 21.86 24.47
N LYS A 341 28.20 21.74 25.03
CA LYS A 341 27.44 22.88 25.60
C LYS A 341 28.17 23.58 26.75
N LYS A 342 28.97 22.87 27.56
CA LYS A 342 29.75 23.48 28.66
C LYS A 342 31.05 24.13 28.17
N VAL A 343 31.71 23.59 27.15
CA VAL A 343 32.94 24.17 26.56
C VAL A 343 32.61 25.43 25.75
N ALA A 344 31.60 25.39 24.87
CA ALA A 344 31.15 26.55 24.10
C ALA A 344 30.68 27.70 25.02
N ASN A 345 29.96 27.40 26.11
CA ASN A 345 29.57 28.42 27.10
C ASN A 345 30.75 28.93 27.94
N LYS A 346 31.82 28.13 28.15
CA LYS A 346 33.05 28.60 28.82
C LYS A 346 33.82 29.57 27.91
N GLU A 347 33.94 29.28 26.62
CA GLU A 347 34.64 30.14 25.65
C GLU A 347 33.88 31.46 25.41
N VAL A 348 32.55 31.43 25.31
CA VAL A 348 31.72 32.64 25.20
C VAL A 348 31.75 33.50 26.47
N ASN A 349 31.89 32.89 27.66
CA ASN A 349 32.05 33.63 28.91
C ASN A 349 33.49 34.13 29.16
N GLN A 350 34.51 33.44 28.64
CA GLN A 350 35.90 33.93 28.65
C GLN A 350 36.10 35.09 27.67
N ALA A 351 35.43 35.07 26.51
CA ALA A 351 35.44 36.18 25.56
C ALA A 351 34.75 37.47 26.08
N LYS A 352 33.96 37.38 27.16
CA LYS A 352 33.31 38.53 27.82
C LYS A 352 34.05 39.07 29.05
N LYS A 353 35.22 38.52 29.41
CA LYS A 353 36.09 39.05 30.47
C LYS A 353 37.46 39.42 29.89
N GLY A 354 37.48 40.51 29.13
CA GLY A 354 38.70 41.12 28.63
C GLY A 354 38.60 42.63 28.64
N ASP A 355 38.60 43.24 29.83
CA ASP A 355 39.29 44.51 30.09
C ASP A 355 39.21 44.89 31.58
N GLY A 356 40.36 45.17 32.21
CA GLY A 356 40.40 45.76 33.56
C GLY A 356 41.52 45.31 34.52
N GLN A 357 42.76 45.70 34.22
CA GLN A 357 43.85 46.14 35.13
C GLN A 357 44.00 45.61 36.60
N LYS A 358 45.17 44.96 36.82
CA LYS A 358 46.23 45.08 37.88
C LYS A 358 45.88 45.51 39.33
N HIS A 359 46.33 44.72 40.33
CA HIS A 359 47.54 44.94 41.18
C HIS A 359 47.58 44.08 42.50
N GLU A 360 48.71 43.37 42.68
CA GLU A 360 49.56 43.07 43.86
C GLU A 360 49.06 42.78 45.30
N ASN A 361 49.50 41.58 45.77
CA ASN A 361 50.16 41.19 47.04
C ASN A 361 49.45 41.28 48.41
N ARG A 362 49.29 40.11 49.08
CA ARG A 362 49.77 39.82 50.44
C ARG A 362 49.67 38.34 50.82
N ASP A 363 50.61 37.94 51.68
CA ASP A 363 51.08 36.59 52.01
C ASP A 363 50.23 35.77 53.01
N GLU A 364 50.47 34.45 52.96
CA GLU A 364 50.56 33.45 54.05
C GLU A 364 49.34 33.19 54.97
N ASP A 365 48.67 32.04 54.81
CA ASP A 365 48.92 30.83 55.63
C ASP A 365 47.83 29.74 55.46
N ASP A 366 48.30 28.49 55.56
CA ASP A 366 47.69 27.22 55.18
C ASP A 366 46.31 26.87 55.76
N ILE A 367 45.44 26.31 54.90
CA ILE A 367 44.56 25.22 55.29
C ILE A 367 44.73 24.08 54.27
N ASN A 368 45.37 23.03 54.76
CA ASN A 368 45.53 21.72 54.13
C ASN A 368 44.16 21.13 53.77
N ILE A 369 43.83 21.10 52.47
CA ILE A 369 42.73 20.28 51.93
C ILE A 369 43.37 19.04 51.31
N GLU A 370 43.61 18.03 52.15
CA GLU A 370 43.70 16.66 51.66
C GLU A 370 42.31 16.22 51.20
N GLY A 371 42.22 15.78 49.94
CA GLY A 371 41.04 15.08 49.42
C GLY A 371 40.22 15.82 48.37
N ILE A 372 40.86 16.27 47.28
CA ILE A 372 40.18 16.30 45.97
C ILE A 372 40.98 15.36 45.08
N GLU A 373 40.73 14.07 45.27
CA GLU A 373 41.08 13.05 44.28
C GLU A 373 40.12 13.22 43.09
N ASP A 374 40.74 13.37 41.93
CA ASP A 374 40.25 13.07 40.58
C ASP A 374 39.21 14.01 39.94
N GLU A 375 39.74 15.03 39.24
CA GLU A 375 39.12 15.50 37.99
C GLU A 375 39.03 14.31 37.01
N GLU A 376 37.86 13.66 36.94
CA GLU A 376 37.56 12.60 35.98
C GLU A 376 37.81 13.10 34.53
N HIS A 377 38.94 12.67 33.99
CA HIS A 377 39.38 12.92 32.64
C HIS A 377 38.62 12.02 31.65
N TYR A 378 37.29 12.13 31.58
CA TYR A 378 36.50 11.43 30.55
C TYR A 378 36.97 11.88 29.15
N ASN A 379 37.37 10.93 28.32
CA ASN A 379 37.90 11.15 26.98
C ASN A 379 36.79 11.68 26.05
N GLU A 380 37.11 12.65 25.19
CA GLU A 380 36.17 13.20 24.19
C GLU A 380 35.59 12.11 23.29
N ALA A 381 36.42 11.12 22.92
CA ALA A 381 35.99 9.95 22.16
C ALA A 381 34.96 9.09 22.90
N GLU A 382 35.09 8.94 24.23
CA GLU A 382 34.12 8.21 25.06
C GLU A 382 32.80 8.98 25.16
N SER A 383 32.85 10.32 25.29
CA SER A 383 31.64 11.15 25.32
C SER A 383 30.88 11.12 24.01
N TYR A 384 31.59 11.08 22.86
CA TYR A 384 30.95 10.96 21.55
C TYR A 384 30.30 9.59 21.38
N HIS A 385 31.00 8.53 21.78
CA HIS A 385 30.47 7.16 21.71
C HIS A 385 29.22 6.97 22.58
N VAL A 386 29.21 7.53 23.80
CA VAL A 386 28.02 7.50 24.68
C VAL A 386 26.86 8.29 24.06
N TRP A 387 27.12 9.44 23.43
CA TRP A 387 26.09 10.17 22.71
C TRP A 387 25.55 9.37 21.52
N GLU A 388 26.42 8.78 20.70
CA GLU A 388 26.05 7.95 19.57
C GLU A 388 25.15 6.77 19.98
N GLN A 389 25.42 6.16 21.13
CA GLN A 389 24.64 5.04 21.67
C GLN A 389 23.36 5.45 22.40
N SER A 390 23.18 6.72 22.78
CA SER A 390 22.03 7.17 23.57
C SER A 390 21.16 8.22 22.87
N ARG A 391 21.65 8.78 21.75
CA ARG A 391 20.92 9.73 20.91
C ARG A 391 19.70 9.09 20.29
N ARG A 392 18.65 9.88 20.14
CA ARG A 392 17.38 9.48 19.52
C ARG A 392 17.13 10.33 18.27
N PRO A 393 16.48 9.81 17.22
CA PRO A 393 16.18 10.62 16.06
C PRO A 393 15.24 11.78 16.45
N ALA A 394 15.57 12.99 16.01
CA ALA A 394 14.73 14.17 16.09
C ALA A 394 13.63 14.05 15.03
N ILE A 395 12.42 13.68 15.45
CA ILE A 395 11.33 13.46 14.50
C ILE A 395 10.61 14.79 14.22
N PRO A 396 10.60 15.29 12.97
CA PRO A 396 10.05 16.60 12.64
C PRO A 396 8.54 16.67 12.91
N GLU A 397 8.09 17.85 13.33
CA GLU A 397 6.65 18.18 13.41
C GLU A 397 6.11 18.55 12.02
N LEU A 398 4.89 18.13 11.73
CA LEU A 398 4.27 18.32 10.42
C LEU A 398 3.35 19.53 10.39
N SER A 399 3.36 20.23 9.25
CA SER A 399 2.28 21.15 8.88
C SER A 399 1.24 20.40 8.05
N PHE A 400 -0.04 20.50 8.45
CA PHE A 400 -1.13 19.87 7.72
C PHE A 400 -1.50 20.70 6.49
N GLN A 401 -1.57 20.03 5.34
CA GLN A 401 -2.17 20.54 4.11
C GLN A 401 -3.35 19.64 3.79
N ASP A 402 -4.47 20.26 3.43
CA ASP A 402 -5.68 19.51 3.08
C ASP A 402 -5.45 18.69 1.81
N ILE A 403 -6.15 17.57 1.69
CA ILE A 403 -5.95 16.57 0.63
C ILE A 403 -7.24 16.50 -0.18
N GLU A 404 -7.10 16.60 -1.49
CA GLU A 404 -8.23 16.37 -2.40
C GLU A 404 -8.42 14.86 -2.59
N TYR A 405 -9.53 14.34 -2.07
CA TYR A 405 -9.89 12.94 -2.20
C TYR A 405 -10.80 12.67 -3.39
N ALA A 406 -11.48 13.68 -3.93
CA ALA A 406 -12.23 13.49 -5.16
C ALA A 406 -11.27 13.38 -6.36
N GLN A 407 -11.52 12.41 -7.23
CA GLN A 407 -10.81 12.31 -8.51
C GLN A 407 -11.33 13.39 -9.46
N GLU A 408 -10.42 14.01 -10.23
CA GLU A 408 -10.84 14.92 -11.30
C GLU A 408 -11.61 14.11 -12.37
N PRO A 409 -12.78 14.60 -12.86
CA PRO A 409 -13.60 13.84 -13.81
C PRO A 409 -12.83 13.37 -15.06
N GLU A 410 -11.94 14.20 -15.61
CA GLU A 410 -11.11 13.87 -16.78
C GLU A 410 -10.07 12.77 -16.51
N LYS A 411 -9.80 12.47 -15.24
CA LYS A 411 -8.85 11.43 -14.79
C LYS A 411 -9.54 10.15 -14.36
N CYS A 412 -10.86 10.14 -14.20
CA CYS A 412 -11.64 8.95 -13.92
C CYS A 412 -11.47 7.91 -15.03
N LEU A 413 -11.42 6.63 -14.66
CA LEU A 413 -11.28 5.50 -15.57
C LEU A 413 -12.39 5.48 -16.62
N SER A 414 -13.62 5.83 -16.22
CA SER A 414 -14.78 5.88 -17.11
C SER A 414 -14.62 6.88 -18.24
N GLU A 415 -14.05 8.06 -17.97
CA GLU A 415 -13.80 9.07 -18.99
C GLU A 415 -12.56 8.72 -19.82
N LYS A 416 -11.47 8.34 -19.16
CA LYS A 416 -10.21 8.03 -19.82
C LYS A 416 -10.32 6.85 -20.79
N PHE A 417 -11.13 5.85 -20.43
CA PHE A 417 -11.29 4.62 -21.19
C PHE A 417 -12.69 4.46 -21.79
N ARG A 418 -13.42 5.57 -21.92
CA ARG A 418 -14.78 5.63 -22.49
C ARG A 418 -14.87 4.88 -23.82
N ASP A 419 -13.95 5.15 -24.74
CA ASP A 419 -13.96 4.59 -26.10
C ASP A 419 -13.27 3.22 -26.20
N SER A 420 -12.23 2.98 -25.40
CA SER A 420 -11.45 1.73 -25.46
C SER A 420 -12.09 0.60 -24.65
N GLY A 421 -12.77 0.94 -23.56
CA GLY A 421 -13.16 -0.02 -22.52
C GLY A 421 -11.98 -0.49 -21.67
N LEU A 422 -12.27 -1.47 -20.81
CA LEU A 422 -11.33 -2.13 -19.89
C LEU A 422 -11.23 -3.63 -20.20
N GLN A 423 -10.14 -4.25 -19.72
CA GLN A 423 -9.98 -5.69 -19.67
C GLN A 423 -9.95 -6.13 -18.21
N VAL A 424 -10.81 -7.08 -17.84
CA VAL A 424 -11.01 -7.52 -16.46
C VAL A 424 -10.89 -9.04 -16.38
N ILE A 425 -10.28 -9.56 -15.33
CA ILE A 425 -10.27 -10.99 -15.00
C ILE A 425 -11.34 -11.24 -13.94
N VAL A 426 -12.18 -12.25 -14.18
CA VAL A 426 -13.22 -12.65 -13.23
C VAL A 426 -12.85 -14.01 -12.66
N LYS A 427 -12.74 -14.08 -11.34
CA LYS A 427 -12.62 -15.33 -10.56
C LYS A 427 -13.73 -15.35 -9.53
N MET A 428 -14.43 -16.47 -9.42
CA MET A 428 -15.46 -16.72 -8.41
C MET A 428 -15.12 -18.04 -7.72
N ALA A 429 -14.81 -17.99 -6.44
CA ALA A 429 -14.50 -19.15 -5.62
C ALA A 429 -15.28 -19.11 -4.31
N SER A 430 -15.72 -20.27 -3.84
CA SER A 430 -16.44 -20.41 -2.58
C SER A 430 -15.56 -21.13 -1.56
N ILE A 431 -15.50 -20.61 -0.34
CA ILE A 431 -14.84 -21.28 0.78
C ILE A 431 -15.89 -22.08 1.55
N GLU A 432 -15.75 -23.40 1.55
CA GLU A 432 -16.59 -24.35 2.25
C GLU A 432 -15.92 -24.77 3.55
N LEU A 433 -16.44 -24.28 4.68
CA LEU A 433 -15.99 -24.68 6.01
C LEU A 433 -16.90 -25.77 6.56
N THR A 434 -16.32 -26.84 7.08
CA THR A 434 -17.06 -27.92 7.77
C THR A 434 -16.65 -28.01 9.24
N PRO A 435 -17.40 -28.71 10.11
CA PRO A 435 -16.94 -28.97 11.47
C PRO A 435 -15.56 -29.66 11.53
N GLU A 436 -15.24 -30.49 10.53
CA GLU A 436 -13.95 -31.18 10.39
C GLU A 436 -12.84 -30.28 9.85
N ASN A 437 -13.18 -29.30 9.01
CA ASN A 437 -12.28 -28.29 8.46
C ASN A 437 -12.84 -26.87 8.71
N PRO A 438 -12.80 -26.38 9.97
CA PRO A 438 -13.49 -25.14 10.35
C PRO A 438 -12.70 -23.86 10.05
N GLU A 439 -11.44 -23.98 9.67
CA GLU A 439 -10.51 -22.86 9.51
C GLU A 439 -9.92 -22.84 8.11
N PHE A 440 -10.09 -21.73 7.39
CA PHE A 440 -9.39 -21.49 6.13
C PHE A 440 -8.11 -20.68 6.42
N PRO A 441 -6.91 -21.25 6.18
CA PRO A 441 -5.66 -20.55 6.45
C PRO A 441 -5.53 -19.34 5.52
N ILE A 442 -5.01 -18.24 6.05
CA ILE A 442 -4.66 -17.07 5.25
C ILE A 442 -3.55 -17.50 4.29
N GLY A 443 -3.84 -17.55 2.99
CA GLY A 443 -2.87 -17.92 1.97
C GLY A 443 -1.69 -16.95 1.91
N SER A 444 -0.54 -17.41 1.42
CA SER A 444 0.60 -16.53 1.14
C SER A 444 0.24 -15.51 0.06
N TRP A 445 0.59 -14.25 0.27
CA TRP A 445 0.45 -13.21 -0.75
C TRP A 445 1.26 -13.60 -1.98
N HIS A 446 0.59 -13.70 -3.13
CA HIS A 446 1.20 -13.97 -4.42
C HIS A 446 0.47 -13.15 -5.49
N ILE A 447 1.14 -12.90 -6.60
CA ILE A 447 0.52 -12.27 -7.77
C ILE A 447 -0.05 -13.39 -8.63
N GLU A 448 -1.38 -13.45 -8.69
CA GLU A 448 -2.12 -14.41 -9.51
C GLU A 448 -1.69 -14.34 -10.99
N GLY A 449 -1.50 -15.49 -11.62
CA GLY A 449 -1.07 -15.60 -13.02
C GLY A 449 0.45 -15.47 -13.27
N GLN A 450 1.28 -15.44 -12.23
CA GLN A 450 2.75 -15.63 -12.35
C GLN A 450 3.11 -17.13 -12.26
N ASN A 451 4.30 -17.50 -12.75
CA ASN A 451 4.80 -18.87 -12.55
C ASN A 451 5.15 -19.05 -11.07
N GLU A 452 4.58 -20.07 -10.43
CA GLU A 452 5.06 -20.60 -9.15
C GLU A 452 6.33 -21.43 -9.31
#